data_AF-A0A252F2J7-F1
#
_entry.id   AF-A0A252F2J7-F1
#
_cell.length_a   1.000
_cell.length_b   1.000
_cell.length_c   1.000
_cell.angle_alpha   90.00
_cell.angle_beta   90.00
_cell.angle_gamma   90.00
#
_symmetry.space_group_name_H-M   'P 1'
#
loop_
_entity.id
_entity.type
_entity.pdbx_description
1 polymer ?
#
loop_
_entity_poly.entity_id
_entity_poly.type
_entity_poly.pdbx_seq_one_letter_code
_entity_poly.pdbx_strand_id
1 'polypeptide(L)' 'MGTLWDLAQEYRANQLPIERRLEDLRTELAQTTSLEASRRLRHRINVLEKMLADSRRYVFEMEHYYDTEE' A
#
# COMPACT_ATOMS: atom_id res chain seq x y z
N MET A 1 -17.35 15.67 11.65
CA MET A 1 -16.86 14.29 11.77
C MET A 1 -17.06 13.65 10.41
N GLY A 2 -15.99 13.18 9.76
CA GLY A 2 -16.13 12.34 8.56
C GLY A 2 -16.70 10.97 8.93
N THR A 3 -17.42 10.35 8.01
CA THR A 3 -17.90 8.97 8.14
C THR A 3 -16.75 7.98 7.96
N LEU A 4 -16.97 6.69 8.29
CA LEU A 4 -16.01 5.63 7.98
C LEU A 4 -15.73 5.53 6.46
N TRP A 5 -16.74 5.84 5.65
CA TRP A 5 -16.60 5.89 4.20
C TRP A 5 -15.66 7.03 3.76
N ASP A 6 -15.79 8.23 4.34
CA ASP A 6 -14.89 9.35 4.05
C ASP A 6 -13.44 9.01 4.43
N LEU A 7 -13.24 8.37 5.59
CA LEU A 7 -11.92 7.89 6.01
C LEU A 7 -11.37 6.82 5.06
N ALA A 8 -12.21 5.91 4.56
CA ALA A 8 -11.81 4.91 3.56
C ALA A 8 -11.33 5.56 2.25
N GLN A 9 -12.00 6.63 1.80
CA GLN A 9 -11.57 7.37 0.60
C GLN A 9 -10.23 8.09 0.83
N GLU A 10 -10.01 8.67 2.00
CA GLU A 10 -8.70 9.23 2.36
C GLU A 10 -7.60 8.17 2.36
N TYR A 11 -7.86 6.99 2.93
CA TYR A 11 -6.92 5.87 2.92
C TYR A 11 -6.64 5.39 1.49
N ARG A 12 -7.66 5.32 0.63
CA ARG A 12 -7.50 4.96 -0.78
C ARG A 12 -6.64 6.00 -1.52
N ALA A 13 -6.84 7.28 -1.29
CA ALA A 13 -5.99 8.33 -1.86
C ALA A 13 -4.53 8.20 -1.38
N ASN A 14 -4.32 7.81 -0.12
CA ASN A 14 -2.99 7.58 0.46
C ASN A 14 -2.29 6.32 -0.07
N GLN A 15 -2.99 5.43 -0.79
CA GLN A 15 -2.36 4.29 -1.48
C GLN A 15 -1.60 4.72 -2.73
N LEU A 16 -2.03 5.80 -3.41
CA LEU A 16 -1.44 6.23 -4.69
C LEU A 16 0.06 6.56 -4.59
N PRO A 17 0.56 7.28 -3.56
CA PRO A 17 1.99 7.50 -3.40
C PRO A 17 2.78 6.21 -3.14
N ILE A 18 2.18 5.23 -2.44
CA ILE A 18 2.81 3.94 -2.16
C ILE A 18 2.96 3.14 -3.46
N GLU A 19 1.92 3.11 -4.30
CA GLU A 19 1.93 2.44 -5.60
C GLU A 19 2.99 3.04 -6.54
N ARG A 20 3.03 4.38 -6.65
CA ARG A 20 4.09 5.07 -7.42
C ARG A 20 5.48 4.71 -6.91
N ARG A 21 5.67 4.71 -5.59
CA ARG A 21 6.97 4.36 -5.00
C ARG A 21 7.37 2.91 -5.26
N LEU A 22 6.40 1.99 -5.29
CA LEU A 22 6.65 0.59 -5.66
C LEU A 22 7.12 0.46 -7.10
N GLU A 23 6.52 1.19 -8.03
CA GLU A 23 6.95 1.22 -9.44
C GLU A 23 8.39 1.74 -9.59
N ASP A 24 8.72 2.84 -8.91
CA ASP A 24 10.09 3.38 -8.88
C ASP A 24 11.09 2.33 -8.37
N LEU A 25 10.78 1.68 -7.24
CA LEU A 25 11.70 0.71 -6.63
C LEU A 25 11.86 -0.56 -7.46
N ARG A 26 10.80 -1.00 -8.15
CA ARG A 26 10.88 -2.14 -9.08
C ARG A 26 11.76 -1.79 -10.28
N THR A 27 11.63 -0.57 -10.80
CA THR A 27 12.49 -0.06 -11.87
C THR A 27 13.95 0.02 -11.42
N GLU A 28 14.21 0.59 -10.25
CA GLU A 28 15.55 0.69 -9.66
C GLU A 28 16.16 -0.71 -9.44
N LEU A 29 15.36 -1.67 -8.94
CA LEU A 29 15.80 -3.05 -8.74
C LEU A 29 16.17 -3.74 -10.06
N ALA A 30 15.39 -3.53 -11.12
CA ALA A 30 15.65 -4.11 -12.44
C ALA A 30 16.96 -3.59 -13.06
N GLN A 31 17.34 -2.35 -12.74
CA GLN A 31 18.56 -1.72 -13.23
C GLN A 31 19.78 -1.97 -12.33
N THR A 32 19.57 -2.46 -11.11
CA THR A 32 20.64 -2.64 -10.12
C THR A 32 21.42 -3.92 -10.38
N THR A 33 22.75 -3.83 -10.40
CA THR A 33 23.66 -4.97 -10.56
C THR A 33 24.30 -5.40 -9.23
N SER A 34 24.23 -4.56 -8.19
CA SER A 34 24.76 -4.86 -6.86
C SER A 34 23.81 -5.77 -6.07
N LEU A 35 24.27 -6.96 -5.70
CA LEU A 35 23.49 -7.92 -4.90
C LEU A 35 22.99 -7.33 -3.57
N GLU A 36 23.82 -6.51 -2.91
CA GLU A 36 23.47 -5.88 -1.64
C GLU A 36 22.39 -4.82 -1.83
N ALA A 37 22.52 -4.00 -2.88
CA ALA A 37 21.49 -3.04 -3.26
C ALA A 37 20.18 -3.75 -3.63
N SER A 38 20.23 -4.83 -4.42
CA SER A 38 19.05 -5.62 -4.79
C SER A 38 18.33 -6.20 -3.55
N ARG A 39 19.08 -6.64 -2.53
CA ARG A 39 18.50 -7.15 -1.28
C ARG A 39 17.77 -6.04 -0.52
N ARG A 40 18.37 -4.85 -0.40
CA ARG A 40 17.72 -3.69 0.24
C ARG A 40 16.48 -3.24 -0.52
N LEU A 41 16.54 -3.18 -1.85
CA LEU A 41 15.40 -2.80 -2.68
C LEU A 41 14.25 -3.80 -2.55
N ARG A 42 14.53 -5.10 -2.60
CA ARG A 42 13.52 -6.14 -2.35
C ARG A 42 12.89 -6.03 -0.97
N HIS A 43 13.69 -5.77 0.07
CA HIS A 43 13.15 -5.56 1.41
C HIS A 43 12.18 -4.37 1.46
N ARG A 44 12.56 -3.23 0.87
CA ARG A 44 11.71 -2.02 0.80
C ARG A 44 10.42 -2.27 0.01
N ILE A 45 10.50 -2.96 -1.13
CA ILE A 45 9.34 -3.37 -1.92
C ILE A 45 8.40 -4.23 -1.07
N ASN A 46 8.92 -5.29 -0.42
CA ASN A 46 8.11 -6.19 0.40
C ASN A 46 7.41 -5.47 1.56
N VAL A 47 8.06 -4.48 2.18
CA VAL A 47 7.44 -3.67 3.25
C VAL A 47 6.28 -2.85 2.69
N LEU A 48 6.48 -2.16 1.57
CA LEU A 48 5.44 -1.34 0.95
C LEU A 48 4.27 -2.17 0.41
N GLU A 49 4.53 -3.35 -0.15
CA GLU A 49 3.48 -4.28 -0.58
C GLU A 49 2.61 -4.75 0.58
N LYS A 50 3.20 -5.04 1.75
CA LYS A 50 2.44 -5.38 2.97
C LYS A 50 1.61 -4.20 3.45
N MET A 51 2.19 -3.01 3.53
CA MET A 51 1.45 -1.80 3.91
C MET A 51 0.27 -1.51 2.98
N LEU A 52 0.45 -1.71 1.68
CA LEU A 52 -0.61 -1.54 0.69
C LEU A 52 -1.71 -2.60 0.86
N ALA A 53 -1.34 -3.85 1.10
CA ALA A 53 -2.31 -4.92 1.36
C ALA A 53 -3.13 -4.64 2.63
N ASP A 54 -2.48 -4.25 3.72
CA ASP A 54 -3.15 -3.89 4.99
C ASP A 54 -4.07 -2.68 4.78
N SER A 55 -3.60 -1.64 4.09
CA SER A 55 -4.41 -0.47 3.76
C SER A 55 -5.66 -0.84 2.96
N ARG A 56 -5.54 -1.71 1.95
CA ARG A 56 -6.68 -2.18 1.15
C ARG A 56 -7.67 -2.98 1.99
N ARG A 57 -7.19 -3.80 2.92
CA ARG A 57 -8.05 -4.51 3.88
C ARG A 57 -8.83 -3.52 4.75
N TYR A 58 -8.16 -2.51 5.32
CA TYR A 58 -8.83 -1.51 6.15
C TYR A 58 -9.84 -0.66 5.37
N VAL A 59 -9.53 -0.27 4.14
CA VAL A 59 -10.49 0.42 3.25
C VAL A 59 -11.74 -0.43 3.07
N PHE A 60 -11.57 -1.73 2.77
CA PHE A 60 -12.70 -2.64 2.61
C PHE A 60 -13.53 -2.77 3.90
N GLU A 61 -12.88 -2.98 5.05
CA GLU A 61 -13.53 -3.08 6.36
C GLU A 61 -14.30 -1.80 6.72
N MET A 62 -13.74 -0.62 6.43
CA MET A 62 -14.40 0.68 6.67
C MET A 62 -15.59 0.91 5.72
N GLU A 63 -15.46 0.51 4.45
CA GLU A 63 -16.53 0.63 3.44
C GLU A 63 -17.74 -0.27 3.77
N HIS A 64 -17.52 -1.43 4.42
CA HIS A 64 -18.55 -2.45 4.70
C HIS A 64 -18.86 -2.58 6.19
N TYR A 65 -18.41 -1.65 7.02
CA TYR A 65 -18.49 -1.76 8.48
C TYR A 65 -19.92 -2.00 8.98
N TYR A 66 -20.89 -1.31 8.36
CA TYR A 66 -22.30 -1.42 8.72
C TYR A 66 -23.03 -2.57 7.99
N ASP A 67 -22.40 -3.20 7.00
CA ASP A 67 -22.98 -4.36 6.30
C ASP A 67 -22.83 -5.65 7.13
N THR A 68 -21.97 -5.63 8.15
CA THR A 68 -21.67 -6.78 9.02
C THR A 68 -22.42 -6.81 10.36
N GLU A 69 -23.31 -5.85 10.65
CA GLU A 69 -24.06 -5.78 11.93
C GLU A 69 -25.49 -6.40 11.90
N GLU A 70 -25.83 -7.26 10.93
CA GLU A 70 -27.07 -8.10 10.95
C GLU A 70 -26.82 -9.57 11.30
#